data_AF-A0A8H4JJR7-F1
#
_entry.id   AF-A0A8H4JJR7-F1
#
_cell.length_a   1.000
_cell.length_b   1.000
_cell.length_c   1.000
_cell.angle_alpha   90.00
_cell.angle_beta   90.00
_cell.angle_gamma   90.00
#
_symmetry.space_group_name_H-M   'P 1'
#
loop_
_entity.id
_entity.type
_entity.pdbx_description
1 polymer ?
#
loop_
_entity_poly.entity_id
_entity_poly.type
_entity_poly.pdbx_seq_one_letter_code
_entity_poly.pdbx_strand_id
1 'polypeptide(L)'
;MIVYMSIALSVYPAFFALYPSNERRRFVRGLQYSNGVRPFPLWIAYLLFDLVIVLVSTAIVTAIWAGVSEIWFNLGYVFLILFLYGVASTLFSYLVSLFTKTQLGTYAWAAASQTLIFVVYIIAYMSVLTYSPVTKVDSSLRLVHFVISAFAPIGSALKALFISTNLFSTACDGNQLTDNPSGILYYGGPILYLILQSVILFGLLIWLDTGSAGASIRGLLQRGKKPESDEEHVDEDIIDEREKVIRNAENEHGLRVMHLTKSFRNNTAVDNVTFGIKRGEVFALLGPNGAGKSTTISLIRGDIKPDRNGGDVLVEDISVNKSLAAARANLGVCPQFDAMDQMTVREHLEFYANIRGVTDVEHNVRAVMQAVGLESFSTRMAHALSGGNKRKLSLGIALMGNPTVVLLDEPSSGLDAASKRVMWKTLEATVPGRSILLTTHSMEEADALAGRAGILARRMLALGTPDNLRHRFGDALHIHLVAKSAPRTSEEEMNKVTSWIRQTLPSADVDEKTYHGQVRFSVRANEVLAATSDRKMEEITRDQELDLSQSAIGHLVVLLEENKEQLGVGHYSVSPTTLDQVFLTIVGQHNVKEENSEEKEQSVWRKIWMFGRS
;
A
#
# COMPACT_ATOMS: atom_id res chain seq x y z
N MET A 1 45.46 -7.14 -19.08
CA MET A 1 44.82 -7.97 -18.04
C MET A 1 44.08 -7.12 -16.99
N ILE A 2 44.73 -6.20 -16.28
CA ILE A 2 44.12 -5.40 -15.19
C ILE A 2 42.89 -4.59 -15.66
N VAL A 3 42.95 -3.97 -16.85
CA VAL A 3 41.81 -3.24 -17.43
C VAL A 3 40.59 -4.15 -17.63
N TYR A 4 40.76 -5.32 -18.24
CA TYR A 4 39.68 -6.29 -18.44
C TYR A 4 39.09 -6.78 -17.12
N MET A 5 39.93 -7.07 -16.13
CA MET A 5 39.49 -7.45 -14.78
C MET A 5 38.72 -6.31 -14.10
N SER A 6 39.18 -5.07 -14.22
CA SER A 6 38.53 -3.92 -13.59
C SER A 6 37.16 -3.63 -14.21
N ILE A 7 37.00 -3.84 -15.52
CA ILE A 7 35.69 -3.77 -16.18
C ILE A 7 34.79 -4.88 -15.64
N ALA A 8 35.26 -6.13 -15.53
CA ALA A 8 34.47 -7.22 -14.97
C ALA A 8 34.06 -6.94 -13.51
N LEU A 9 34.99 -6.44 -12.69
CA LEU A 9 34.75 -6.03 -11.30
C LEU A 9 33.71 -4.92 -11.20
N SER A 10 33.65 -3.99 -12.16
CA SER A 10 32.69 -2.88 -12.18
C SER A 10 31.27 -3.31 -12.55
N VAL A 11 31.13 -4.40 -13.31
CA VAL A 11 29.85 -4.84 -13.87
C VAL A 11 29.14 -5.85 -12.99
N TYR A 12 29.86 -6.83 -12.42
CA TYR A 12 29.20 -7.91 -11.68
C TYR A 12 28.36 -7.46 -10.46
N PRO A 13 28.72 -6.40 -9.69
CA PRO A 13 27.92 -6.00 -8.52
C PRO A 13 26.52 -5.52 -8.90
N ALA A 14 26.33 -5.08 -10.15
CA ALA A 14 25.05 -4.62 -10.67
C ALA A 14 23.99 -5.74 -10.71
N PHE A 15 24.38 -7.02 -10.76
CA PHE A 15 23.44 -8.14 -10.72
C PHE A 15 22.71 -8.23 -9.37
N PHE A 16 23.40 -7.95 -8.26
CA PHE A 16 22.81 -8.00 -6.92
C PHE A 16 21.71 -6.96 -6.70
N ALA A 17 21.71 -5.87 -7.46
CA ALA A 17 20.64 -4.86 -7.39
C ALA A 17 19.34 -5.24 -8.11
N LEU A 18 19.34 -6.32 -8.91
CA LEU A 18 18.17 -6.73 -9.70
C LEU A 18 17.02 -7.20 -8.79
N TYR A 19 17.32 -8.00 -7.77
CA TYR A 19 16.31 -8.54 -6.87
C TYR A 19 15.66 -7.43 -6.00
N PRO A 20 16.42 -6.57 -5.27
CA PRO A 20 15.83 -5.45 -4.53
C PRO A 20 15.02 -4.50 -5.41
N SER A 21 15.44 -4.30 -6.67
CA SER A 21 14.68 -3.50 -7.64
C SER A 21 13.33 -4.15 -8.01
N ASN A 22 13.33 -5.46 -8.31
CA ASN A 22 12.10 -6.19 -8.65
C ASN A 22 11.12 -6.22 -7.47
N GLU A 23 11.62 -6.47 -6.27
CA GLU A 23 10.83 -6.52 -5.04
C GLU A 23 10.18 -5.16 -4.73
N ARG A 24 10.93 -4.05 -4.89
CA ARG A 24 10.38 -2.70 -4.78
C ARG A 24 9.26 -2.45 -5.79
N ARG A 25 9.45 -2.85 -7.05
CA ARG A 25 8.48 -2.61 -8.13
C ARG A 25 7.19 -3.40 -7.94
N ARG A 26 7.29 -4.59 -7.34
CA ARG A 26 6.14 -5.42 -6.98
C ARG A 26 5.51 -5.03 -5.65
N PHE A 27 6.01 -3.97 -4.98
CA PHE A 27 5.56 -3.52 -3.66
C PHE A 27 5.65 -4.57 -2.55
N VAL A 28 6.50 -5.60 -2.72
CA VAL A 28 6.69 -6.68 -1.74
C VAL A 28 7.29 -6.15 -0.43
N ARG A 29 8.29 -5.26 -0.51
CA ARG A 29 8.82 -4.56 0.69
C ARG A 29 7.75 -3.76 1.43
N GLY A 30 6.83 -3.16 0.66
CA GLY A 30 5.65 -2.52 1.21
C GLY A 30 4.85 -3.52 2.06
N LEU A 31 4.48 -4.67 1.51
CA LEU A 31 3.75 -5.71 2.25
C LEU A 31 4.51 -6.20 3.49
N GLN A 32 5.82 -6.47 3.35
CA GLN A 32 6.70 -6.90 4.44
C GLN A 32 6.72 -5.90 5.61
N TYR A 33 6.88 -4.60 5.34
CA TYR A 33 6.93 -3.56 6.38
C TYR A 33 5.60 -3.38 7.12
N SER A 34 4.47 -3.63 6.45
CA SER A 34 3.14 -3.68 7.11
C SER A 34 3.04 -4.86 8.06
N ASN A 35 3.70 -5.97 7.74
CA ASN A 35 3.56 -7.24 8.45
C ASN A 35 4.71 -7.50 9.42
N GLY A 36 5.37 -6.43 9.90
CA GLY A 36 6.34 -6.50 11.01
C GLY A 36 7.80 -6.64 10.60
N VAL A 37 8.11 -6.75 9.31
CA VAL A 37 9.51 -6.76 8.84
C VAL A 37 10.13 -5.38 9.06
N ARG A 38 11.35 -5.36 9.61
CA ARG A 38 12.11 -4.13 9.83
C ARG A 38 13.16 -3.95 8.72
N PRO A 39 13.45 -2.71 8.27
CA PRO A 39 14.43 -2.47 7.21
C PRO A 39 15.83 -2.99 7.53
N PHE A 40 16.33 -2.77 8.75
CA PHE A 40 17.68 -3.15 9.16
C PHE A 40 17.98 -4.67 8.98
N PRO A 41 17.23 -5.59 9.62
CA PRO A 41 17.47 -7.02 9.45
C PRO A 41 17.19 -7.51 8.02
N LEU A 42 16.28 -6.86 7.28
CA LEU A 42 16.00 -7.19 5.89
C LEU A 42 17.21 -6.95 5.00
N TRP A 43 17.80 -5.75 5.07
CA TRP A 43 18.99 -5.41 4.28
C TRP A 43 20.22 -6.23 4.68
N ILE A 44 20.33 -6.63 5.95
CA ILE A 44 21.37 -7.56 6.41
C ILE A 44 21.16 -8.94 5.79
N ALA A 45 19.92 -9.43 5.73
CA ALA A 45 19.64 -10.73 5.13
C ALA A 45 20.05 -10.76 3.65
N TYR A 46 19.73 -9.71 2.88
CA TYR A 46 20.18 -9.59 1.48
C TYR A 46 21.71 -9.54 1.39
N LEU A 47 22.34 -8.70 2.22
CA LEU A 47 23.80 -8.56 2.21
C LEU A 47 24.48 -9.88 2.56
N LEU A 48 24.00 -10.61 3.58
CA LEU A 48 24.58 -11.89 3.98
C LEU A 48 24.43 -12.96 2.89
N PHE A 49 23.26 -13.02 2.24
CA PHE A 49 23.03 -13.95 1.14
C PHE A 49 24.00 -13.66 -0.03
N ASP A 50 24.08 -12.40 -0.46
CA ASP A 50 24.95 -12.00 -1.57
C ASP A 50 26.45 -12.10 -1.20
N LEU A 51 26.80 -11.90 0.07
CA LEU A 51 28.17 -12.03 0.59
C LEU A 51 28.69 -13.46 0.43
N VAL A 52 27.84 -14.49 0.55
CA VAL A 52 28.27 -15.88 0.27
C VAL A 52 28.73 -16.01 -1.18
N ILE A 53 28.00 -15.44 -2.12
CA ILE A 53 28.35 -15.46 -3.55
C ILE A 53 29.63 -14.67 -3.80
N VAL A 54 29.77 -13.48 -3.20
CA VAL A 54 30.98 -12.66 -3.25
C VAL A 54 32.20 -13.39 -2.68
N LEU A 55 32.04 -14.07 -1.53
CA LEU A 55 33.12 -14.80 -0.87
C LEU A 55 33.61 -15.97 -1.73
N VAL A 56 32.68 -16.79 -2.23
CA VAL A 56 33.01 -17.96 -3.07
C VAL A 56 33.65 -17.51 -4.37
N SER A 57 33.08 -16.51 -5.06
CA SER A 57 33.66 -16.00 -6.30
C SER A 57 35.06 -15.41 -6.10
N THR A 58 35.27 -14.64 -5.03
CA THR A 58 36.58 -14.06 -4.70
C THR A 58 37.61 -15.15 -4.35
N ALA A 59 37.21 -16.18 -3.60
CA ALA A 59 38.07 -17.31 -3.27
C ALA A 59 38.50 -18.09 -4.52
N ILE A 60 37.57 -18.34 -5.45
CA ILE A 60 37.88 -19.01 -6.72
C ILE A 60 38.85 -18.17 -7.56
N VAL A 61 38.58 -16.88 -7.74
CA VAL A 61 39.44 -15.98 -8.54
C VAL A 61 40.86 -15.93 -7.98
N THR A 62 40.98 -15.80 -6.66
CA THR A 62 42.29 -15.73 -5.98
C THR A 62 43.03 -17.06 -5.99
N ALA A 63 42.34 -18.19 -5.86
CA ALA A 63 42.93 -19.51 -6.01
C ALA A 63 43.47 -19.76 -7.43
N ILE A 64 42.72 -19.35 -8.45
CA ILE A 64 43.18 -19.42 -9.85
C ILE A 64 44.45 -18.56 -10.03
N TRP A 65 44.45 -17.34 -9.49
CA TRP A 65 45.63 -16.46 -9.58
C TRP A 65 46.85 -17.03 -8.88
N ALA A 66 46.68 -17.64 -7.71
CA ALA A 66 47.74 -18.33 -6.98
C ALA A 66 48.33 -19.50 -7.78
N GLY A 67 47.49 -20.26 -8.49
CA GLY A 67 47.91 -21.43 -9.26
C GLY A 67 48.51 -21.13 -10.63
N VAL A 68 48.16 -19.99 -11.24
CA VAL A 68 48.59 -19.64 -12.61
C VAL A 68 49.91 -18.89 -12.65
N SER A 69 50.21 -18.04 -11.68
CA SER A 69 51.40 -17.18 -11.71
C SER A 69 51.84 -16.72 -10.33
N GLU A 70 53.15 -16.65 -10.10
CA GLU A 70 53.75 -16.11 -8.86
C GLU A 70 54.02 -14.59 -8.93
N ILE A 71 53.53 -13.89 -9.96
CA ILE A 71 53.78 -12.46 -10.17
C ILE A 71 53.12 -11.55 -9.12
N TRP A 72 52.23 -12.10 -8.29
CA TRP A 72 51.41 -11.34 -7.35
C TRP A 72 52.16 -11.07 -6.04
N PHE A 73 52.46 -9.80 -5.79
CA PHE A 73 52.92 -9.33 -4.49
C PHE A 73 51.79 -9.50 -3.46
N ASN A 74 52.04 -10.34 -2.44
CA ASN A 74 51.17 -10.59 -1.29
C ASN A 74 49.66 -10.80 -1.61
N LEU A 75 49.35 -11.94 -2.24
CA LEU A 75 47.99 -12.29 -2.69
C LEU A 75 46.92 -12.33 -1.59
N GLY A 76 47.30 -12.62 -0.33
CA GLY A 76 46.36 -12.65 0.80
C GLY A 76 45.64 -11.31 1.04
N TYR A 77 46.34 -10.18 0.87
CA TYR A 77 45.71 -8.86 0.98
C TYR A 77 44.79 -8.57 -0.20
N VAL A 78 45.12 -9.07 -1.40
CA VAL A 78 44.28 -8.94 -2.59
C VAL A 78 42.95 -9.67 -2.40
N PHE A 79 42.98 -10.88 -1.82
CA PHE A 79 41.76 -11.60 -1.46
C PHE A 79 40.86 -10.78 -0.52
N LEU A 80 41.42 -10.26 0.57
CA LEU A 80 40.67 -9.45 1.52
C LEU A 80 40.07 -8.19 0.87
N ILE A 81 40.85 -7.50 0.03
CA ILE A 81 40.39 -6.29 -0.66
C ILE A 81 39.31 -6.59 -1.69
N LEU A 82 39.42 -7.67 -2.47
CA LEU A 82 38.39 -8.06 -3.43
C LEU A 82 37.09 -8.45 -2.73
N PHE A 83 37.17 -9.11 -1.58
CA PHE A 83 36.02 -9.42 -0.75
C PHE A 83 35.34 -8.15 -0.21
N LEU A 84 36.11 -7.26 0.43
CA LEU A 84 35.61 -5.97 0.92
C LEU A 84 35.06 -5.08 -0.21
N TYR A 85 35.68 -5.15 -1.39
CA TYR A 85 35.19 -4.49 -2.60
C TYR A 85 33.83 -5.04 -3.01
N GLY A 86 33.63 -6.36 -2.98
CA GLY A 86 32.33 -6.97 -3.26
C GLY A 86 31.26 -6.50 -2.27
N VAL A 87 31.58 -6.38 -0.98
CA VAL A 87 30.66 -5.83 0.04
C VAL A 87 30.33 -4.36 -0.23
N ALA A 88 31.32 -3.50 -0.47
CA ALA A 88 31.08 -2.08 -0.73
C ALA A 88 30.34 -1.84 -2.05
N SER A 89 30.67 -2.60 -3.10
CA SER A 89 30.07 -2.46 -4.43
C SER A 89 28.64 -3.00 -4.49
N THR A 90 28.32 -4.10 -3.80
CA THR A 90 26.94 -4.59 -3.64
C THR A 90 26.05 -3.56 -2.94
N LEU A 91 26.54 -2.98 -1.83
CA LEU A 91 25.83 -1.90 -1.11
C LEU A 91 25.61 -0.66 -1.98
N PHE A 92 26.61 -0.28 -2.77
CA PHE A 92 26.45 0.80 -3.75
C PHE A 92 25.36 0.47 -4.79
N SER A 93 25.35 -0.76 -5.30
CA SER A 93 24.33 -1.22 -6.25
C SER A 93 22.93 -1.26 -5.64
N TYR A 94 22.78 -1.65 -4.36
CA TYR A 94 21.53 -1.55 -3.63
C TYR A 94 21.03 -0.10 -3.54
N LEU A 95 21.92 0.85 -3.28
CA LEU A 95 21.56 2.28 -3.22
C LEU A 95 20.98 2.76 -4.56
N VAL A 96 21.60 2.35 -5.68
CA VAL A 96 21.09 2.67 -7.02
C VAL A 96 19.68 2.09 -7.23
N SER A 97 19.40 0.89 -6.72
CA SER A 97 18.07 0.26 -6.83
C SER A 97 16.93 1.06 -6.19
N LEU A 98 17.24 1.93 -5.21
CA LEU A 98 16.28 2.82 -4.55
C LEU A 98 15.86 4.03 -5.40
N PHE A 99 16.54 4.34 -6.50
CA PHE A 99 16.25 5.51 -7.33
C PHE A 99 15.78 5.17 -8.74
N THR A 100 16.09 3.97 -9.22
CA THR A 100 15.76 3.53 -10.57
C THR A 100 14.33 3.03 -10.70
N LYS A 101 13.73 3.28 -11.87
CA LYS A 101 12.33 2.89 -12.18
C LYS A 101 12.20 1.50 -12.79
N THR A 102 13.27 1.00 -13.45
CA THR A 102 13.28 -0.27 -14.18
C THR A 102 14.40 -1.18 -13.70
N GLN A 103 14.20 -2.49 -13.79
CA GLN A 103 15.19 -3.49 -13.39
C GLN A 103 16.46 -3.41 -14.26
N LEU A 104 16.29 -3.40 -15.59
CA LEU A 104 17.41 -3.21 -16.53
C LEU A 104 18.09 -1.85 -16.36
N GLY A 105 17.32 -0.81 -16.04
CA GLY A 105 17.88 0.51 -15.72
C GLY A 105 18.73 0.48 -14.45
N THR A 106 18.34 -0.29 -13.44
CA THR A 106 19.13 -0.49 -12.20
C THR A 106 20.48 -1.10 -12.51
N TYR A 107 20.49 -2.17 -13.30
CA TYR A 107 21.73 -2.80 -13.75
C TYR A 107 22.60 -1.84 -14.54
N ALA A 108 22.03 -1.15 -15.54
CA ALA A 108 22.76 -0.23 -16.39
C ALA A 108 23.37 0.93 -15.59
N TRP A 109 22.62 1.57 -14.68
CA TRP A 109 23.13 2.67 -13.85
C TRP A 109 24.19 2.21 -12.86
N ALA A 110 24.02 1.06 -12.21
CA ALA A 110 25.00 0.53 -11.27
C ALA A 110 26.32 0.16 -11.97
N ALA A 111 26.25 -0.54 -13.10
CA ALA A 111 27.43 -0.91 -13.88
C ALA A 111 28.10 0.31 -14.55
N ALA A 112 27.31 1.21 -15.14
CA ALA A 112 27.83 2.39 -15.84
C ALA A 112 28.49 3.38 -14.88
N SER A 113 27.92 3.60 -13.69
CA SER A 113 28.52 4.51 -12.70
C SER A 113 29.88 4.01 -12.20
N GLN A 114 30.01 2.71 -11.89
CA GLN A 114 31.31 2.14 -11.51
C GLN A 114 32.30 2.15 -12.68
N THR A 115 31.86 1.79 -13.88
CA THR A 115 32.71 1.81 -15.08
C THR A 115 33.18 3.22 -15.43
N LEU A 116 32.31 4.22 -15.29
CA LEU A 116 32.66 5.63 -15.52
C LEU A 116 33.72 6.09 -14.53
N ILE A 117 33.57 5.79 -13.24
CA ILE A 117 34.56 6.17 -12.22
C ILE A 117 35.86 5.42 -12.43
N PHE A 118 35.82 4.16 -12.86
CA PHE A 118 37.01 3.41 -13.30
C PHE A 118 37.75 4.13 -14.44
N VAL A 119 37.04 4.54 -15.50
CA VAL A 119 37.64 5.27 -16.63
C VAL A 119 38.23 6.61 -16.17
N VAL A 120 37.50 7.37 -15.35
CA VAL A 120 37.96 8.63 -14.76
C VAL A 120 39.22 8.41 -13.93
N TYR A 121 39.27 7.33 -13.13
CA TYR A 121 40.45 6.98 -12.34
C TYR A 121 41.65 6.73 -13.23
N ILE A 122 41.52 5.90 -14.27
CA ILE A 122 42.63 5.58 -15.20
C ILE A 122 43.11 6.84 -15.93
N ILE A 123 42.19 7.67 -16.42
CA ILE A 123 42.54 8.92 -17.10
C ILE A 123 43.30 9.83 -16.14
N ALA A 124 42.78 10.07 -14.93
CA ALA A 124 43.44 10.91 -13.93
C ALA A 124 44.82 10.37 -13.54
N TYR A 125 44.95 9.05 -13.37
CA TYR A 125 46.21 8.39 -13.07
C TYR A 125 47.24 8.60 -14.20
N MET A 126 46.84 8.39 -15.46
CA MET A 126 47.71 8.58 -16.62
C MET A 126 48.07 10.06 -16.87
N SER A 127 47.15 10.98 -16.59
CA SER A 127 47.41 12.41 -16.67
C SER A 127 48.45 12.85 -15.63
N VAL A 128 48.39 12.33 -14.40
CA VAL A 128 49.41 12.63 -13.39
C VAL A 128 50.77 12.06 -13.80
N LEU A 129 50.83 10.83 -14.29
CA LEU A 129 52.09 10.24 -14.77
C LEU A 129 52.72 11.03 -15.93
N THR A 130 51.89 11.54 -16.84
CA THR A 130 52.37 12.25 -18.04
C THR A 130 52.77 13.70 -17.77
N TYR A 131 52.01 14.42 -16.93
CA TYR A 131 52.13 15.88 -16.82
C TYR A 131 52.65 16.38 -15.46
N SER A 132 52.67 15.56 -14.41
CA SER A 132 53.17 15.99 -13.11
C SER A 132 54.70 16.01 -13.10
N PRO A 133 55.35 17.04 -12.51
CA PRO A 133 56.80 17.04 -12.34
C PRO A 133 57.24 15.84 -11.49
N VAL A 134 58.35 15.20 -11.87
CA VAL A 134 58.87 13.93 -11.32
C VAL A 134 58.94 13.95 -9.78
N THR A 135 59.31 15.08 -9.17
CA THR A 135 59.42 15.23 -7.71
C THR A 135 58.09 15.21 -6.95
N LYS A 136 56.95 15.39 -7.63
CA LYS A 136 55.61 15.42 -7.02
C LYS A 136 54.70 14.30 -7.49
N VAL A 137 55.13 13.45 -8.44
CA VAL A 137 54.29 12.40 -9.04
C VAL A 137 53.65 11.53 -7.96
N ASP A 138 54.42 11.00 -7.01
CA ASP A 138 53.90 10.10 -5.98
C ASP A 138 52.83 10.76 -5.09
N SER A 139 53.06 12.01 -4.70
CA SER A 139 52.10 12.78 -3.89
C SER A 139 50.81 13.08 -4.67
N SER A 140 50.94 13.44 -5.95
CA SER A 140 49.81 13.66 -6.85
C SER A 140 49.01 12.37 -7.09
N LEU A 141 49.67 11.23 -7.29
CA LEU A 141 49.00 9.93 -7.46
C LEU A 141 48.26 9.50 -6.19
N ARG A 142 48.86 9.72 -5.01
CA ARG A 142 48.19 9.49 -3.72
C ARG A 142 46.94 10.35 -3.59
N LEU A 143 47.03 11.64 -3.92
CA LEU A 143 45.90 12.57 -3.86
C LEU A 143 44.77 12.11 -4.81
N VAL A 144 45.09 11.81 -6.06
CA VAL A 144 44.12 11.30 -7.06
C VAL A 144 43.44 10.04 -6.54
N HIS A 145 44.20 9.09 -6.01
CA HIS A 145 43.64 7.86 -5.47
C HIS A 145 42.64 8.13 -4.34
N PHE A 146 43.05 8.86 -3.31
CA PHE A 146 42.20 9.07 -2.12
C PHE A 146 40.96 9.93 -2.42
N VAL A 147 41.04 10.86 -3.38
CA VAL A 147 39.90 11.69 -3.80
C VAL A 147 38.93 10.90 -4.66
N ILE A 148 39.40 10.21 -5.71
CA ILE A 148 38.51 9.49 -6.63
C ILE A 148 37.94 8.23 -5.96
N SER A 149 38.76 7.50 -5.20
CA SER A 149 38.31 6.27 -4.51
C SER A 149 37.35 6.56 -3.37
N ALA A 150 37.16 7.80 -2.94
CA ALA A 150 36.13 8.16 -1.96
C ALA A 150 34.71 7.98 -2.53
N PHE A 151 34.53 8.23 -3.84
CA PHE A 151 33.21 8.22 -4.48
C PHE A 151 32.74 6.83 -4.91
N ALA A 152 33.66 5.91 -5.24
CA ALA A 152 33.29 4.54 -5.57
C ALA A 152 34.33 3.49 -5.13
N PRO A 153 33.86 2.27 -4.77
CA PRO A 153 34.73 1.19 -4.32
C PRO A 153 35.79 0.73 -5.33
N ILE A 154 35.55 0.94 -6.63
CA ILE A 154 36.42 0.44 -7.72
C ILE A 154 37.83 1.01 -7.67
N GLY A 155 38.01 2.24 -7.19
CA GLY A 155 39.33 2.87 -7.06
C GLY A 155 40.25 2.12 -6.08
N SER A 156 39.68 1.63 -4.96
CA SER A 156 40.40 0.84 -3.96
C SER A 156 40.82 -0.53 -4.50
N ALA A 157 39.94 -1.22 -5.22
CA ALA A 157 40.26 -2.49 -5.86
C ALA A 157 41.36 -2.32 -6.92
N LEU A 158 41.29 -1.27 -7.73
CA LEU A 158 42.25 -1.01 -8.79
C LEU A 158 43.64 -0.64 -8.26
N LYS A 159 43.72 0.16 -7.19
CA LYS A 159 45.00 0.40 -6.50
C LYS A 159 45.61 -0.90 -5.97
N ALA A 160 44.81 -1.79 -5.39
CA ALA A 160 45.30 -3.08 -4.92
C ALA A 160 45.85 -3.96 -6.05
N LEU A 161 45.21 -3.94 -7.23
CA LEU A 161 45.72 -4.62 -8.42
C LEU A 161 47.04 -4.01 -8.91
N PHE A 162 47.18 -2.69 -8.90
CA PHE A 162 48.45 -2.03 -9.27
C PHE A 162 49.59 -2.41 -8.32
N ILE A 163 49.34 -2.37 -7.01
CA ILE A 163 50.33 -2.77 -6.00
C ILE A 163 50.67 -4.25 -6.17
N SER A 164 49.67 -5.12 -6.36
CA SER A 164 49.91 -6.56 -6.44
C SER A 164 50.73 -6.97 -7.66
N THR A 165 50.54 -6.32 -8.81
CA THR A 165 51.37 -6.58 -9.99
C THR A 165 52.62 -5.71 -10.04
N ASN A 166 52.89 -4.93 -8.99
CA ASN A 166 53.89 -3.87 -8.95
C ASN A 166 53.90 -2.98 -10.21
N LEU A 167 52.72 -2.66 -10.74
CA LEU A 167 52.60 -1.86 -11.94
C LEU A 167 52.99 -0.42 -11.60
N PHE A 168 53.81 0.21 -12.46
CA PHE A 168 54.38 1.54 -12.22
C PHE A 168 55.20 1.66 -10.92
N SER A 169 55.81 0.56 -10.46
CA SER A 169 56.61 0.51 -9.23
C SER A 169 55.84 0.93 -7.96
N THR A 170 54.52 0.73 -7.95
CA THR A 170 53.65 1.16 -6.84
C THR A 170 53.80 0.36 -5.55
N ALA A 171 54.45 -0.81 -5.59
CA ALA A 171 54.78 -1.60 -4.41
C ALA A 171 56.17 -1.29 -3.82
N CYS A 172 56.94 -0.43 -4.48
CA CYS A 172 58.29 -0.10 -4.04
C CYS A 172 58.30 1.01 -2.97
N ASP A 173 59.26 0.95 -2.07
CA ASP A 173 59.71 2.06 -1.23
C ASP A 173 61.16 2.37 -1.62
N GLY A 174 61.37 3.47 -2.35
CA GLY A 174 62.63 3.74 -3.03
C GLY A 174 62.97 2.66 -4.07
N ASN A 175 64.12 1.99 -3.90
CA ASN A 175 64.64 1.00 -4.85
C ASN A 175 64.29 -0.46 -4.50
N GLN A 176 63.59 -0.71 -3.41
CA GLN A 176 63.23 -2.06 -2.96
C GLN A 176 61.72 -2.19 -2.81
N LEU A 177 61.21 -3.43 -2.83
CA LEU A 177 59.82 -3.69 -2.46
C LEU A 177 59.60 -3.32 -1.00
N THR A 178 58.42 -2.82 -0.67
CA THR A 178 58.12 -2.40 0.70
C THR A 178 58.17 -3.58 1.68
N ASP A 179 58.84 -3.37 2.81
CA ASP A 179 58.85 -4.33 3.92
C ASP A 179 57.52 -4.35 4.70
N ASN A 180 56.69 -3.31 4.55
CA ASN A 180 55.44 -3.12 5.28
C ASN A 180 54.23 -3.01 4.32
N PRO A 181 53.80 -4.13 3.70
CA PRO A 181 52.69 -4.13 2.73
C PRO A 181 51.34 -3.72 3.34
N SER A 182 51.16 -3.84 4.66
CA SER A 182 49.95 -3.41 5.39
C SER A 182 49.84 -1.89 5.60
N GLY A 183 50.88 -1.12 5.27
CA GLY A 183 50.91 0.33 5.47
C GLY A 183 49.75 1.06 4.77
N ILE A 184 49.34 2.20 5.32
CA ILE A 184 48.22 3.00 4.80
C ILE A 184 48.43 3.47 3.34
N LEU A 185 49.69 3.62 2.94
CA LEU A 185 50.07 3.99 1.58
C LEU A 185 49.91 2.84 0.58
N TYR A 186 49.99 1.59 1.05
CA TYR A 186 49.90 0.36 0.27
C TYR A 186 48.51 -0.29 0.42
N TYR A 187 48.40 -1.54 0.92
CA TYR A 187 47.13 -2.26 1.05
C TYR A 187 46.24 -1.74 2.19
N GLY A 188 46.82 -1.12 3.23
CA GLY A 188 46.06 -0.61 4.37
C GLY A 188 45.07 0.50 3.99
N GLY A 189 45.42 1.36 3.03
CA GLY A 189 44.56 2.44 2.54
C GLY A 189 43.27 1.94 1.89
N PRO A 190 43.35 1.09 0.83
CA PRO A 190 42.21 0.43 0.24
C PRO A 190 41.32 -0.32 1.23
N ILE A 191 41.91 -1.06 2.18
CA ILE A 191 41.16 -1.79 3.22
C ILE A 191 40.35 -0.82 4.08
N LEU A 192 40.99 0.23 4.61
CA LEU A 192 40.33 1.23 5.44
C LEU A 192 39.19 1.93 4.69
N TYR A 193 39.44 2.33 3.44
CA TYR A 193 38.45 3.01 2.60
C TYR A 193 37.24 2.12 2.34
N LEU A 194 37.45 0.84 2.00
CA LEU A 194 36.35 -0.08 1.72
C LEU A 194 35.51 -0.35 2.96
N ILE A 195 36.13 -0.53 4.13
CA ILE A 195 35.40 -0.68 5.40
C ILE A 195 34.55 0.56 5.68
N LEU A 196 35.15 1.75 5.59
CA LEU A 196 34.45 3.01 5.84
C LEU A 196 33.30 3.22 4.84
N GLN A 197 33.53 2.92 3.57
CA GLN A 197 32.50 2.99 2.52
C GLN A 197 31.36 2.02 2.77
N SER A 198 31.63 0.77 3.15
CA SER A 198 30.58 -0.20 3.49
C SER A 198 29.70 0.31 4.62
N VAL A 199 30.30 0.86 5.69
CA VAL A 199 29.54 1.42 6.83
C VAL A 199 28.69 2.63 6.38
N ILE A 200 29.28 3.56 5.63
CA ILE A 200 28.58 4.76 5.15
C ILE A 200 27.43 4.39 4.19
N LEU A 201 27.68 3.52 3.22
CA LEU A 201 26.70 3.10 2.22
C LEU A 201 25.55 2.33 2.87
N PHE A 202 25.84 1.44 3.83
CA PHE A 202 24.81 0.71 4.57
C PHE A 202 23.96 1.63 5.46
N GLY A 203 24.58 2.59 6.16
CA GLY A 203 23.86 3.61 6.92
C GLY A 203 22.97 4.48 6.03
N LEU A 204 23.48 4.93 4.89
CA LEU A 204 22.74 5.71 3.90
C LEU A 204 21.56 4.92 3.32
N LEU A 205 21.77 3.63 3.03
CA LEU A 205 20.74 2.71 2.53
C LEU A 205 19.55 2.62 3.49
N ILE A 206 19.81 2.36 4.77
CA ILE A 206 18.76 2.29 5.80
C ILE A 206 18.06 3.64 5.97
N TRP A 207 18.82 4.75 5.98
CA TRP A 207 18.26 6.08 6.17
C TRP A 207 17.31 6.49 5.03
N LEU A 208 17.67 6.15 3.79
CA LEU A 208 16.84 6.40 2.61
C LEU A 208 15.59 5.51 2.59
N ASP A 209 15.73 4.23 2.96
CA ASP A 209 14.64 3.26 2.87
C ASP A 209 13.59 3.41 3.99
N THR A 210 14.00 3.85 5.18
CA THR A 210 13.09 4.10 6.33
C THR A 210 12.18 5.34 6.10
N GLY A 211 12.33 6.07 4.98
CA GLY A 211 11.51 7.24 4.66
C GLY A 211 11.80 8.49 5.53
N SER A 212 12.72 8.39 6.50
CA SER A 212 13.16 9.50 7.35
C SER A 212 13.80 10.63 6.54
N ALA A 213 14.40 10.34 5.38
CA ALA A 213 14.94 11.37 4.48
C ALA A 213 13.85 12.36 4.00
N GLY A 214 12.66 11.86 3.65
CA GLY A 214 11.55 12.69 3.21
C GLY A 214 10.90 13.48 4.34
N ALA A 215 10.71 12.87 5.51
CA ALA A 215 10.09 13.53 6.66
C ALA A 215 11.03 14.54 7.36
N SER A 216 12.34 14.25 7.45
CA SER A 216 13.33 15.10 8.10
C SER A 216 13.67 16.33 7.26
N ILE A 217 13.79 16.20 5.94
CA ILE A 217 14.00 17.34 5.02
C ILE A 217 12.72 18.18 4.90
N ARG A 218 11.54 17.55 4.85
CA ARG A 218 10.25 18.26 4.74
C ARG A 218 9.84 18.97 6.04
N GLY A 219 10.22 18.42 7.20
CA GLY A 219 10.09 19.08 8.50
C GLY A 219 10.98 20.33 8.67
N LEU A 220 12.10 20.40 7.93
CA LEU A 220 12.97 21.58 7.86
C LEU A 220 12.46 22.64 6.87
N LEU A 221 11.77 22.25 5.79
CA LEU A 221 11.30 23.17 4.73
C LEU A 221 9.85 23.66 4.87
N GLN A 222 9.00 23.02 5.67
CA GLN A 222 7.60 23.47 5.83
C GLN A 222 7.39 24.18 7.17
N ARG A 223 7.76 25.46 7.19
CA ARG A 223 7.35 26.41 8.22
C ARG A 223 6.30 27.35 7.61
N GLY A 224 5.03 27.08 7.90
CA GLY A 224 3.94 28.05 7.73
C GLY A 224 2.99 27.78 6.55
N LYS A 225 1.88 27.10 6.83
CA LYS A 225 0.55 27.58 6.45
C LYS A 225 -0.51 26.83 7.26
N LYS A 226 -1.43 27.59 7.83
CA LYS A 226 -2.59 27.11 8.59
C LYS A 226 -3.69 26.80 7.55
N PRO A 227 -4.32 25.62 7.54
CA PRO A 227 -5.57 25.46 6.82
C PRO A 227 -6.65 26.22 7.62
N GLU A 228 -7.44 27.04 6.93
CA GLU A 228 -8.73 27.51 7.43
C GLU A 228 -9.66 26.31 7.55
N SER A 229 -10.28 26.15 8.72
CA SER A 229 -11.32 25.18 8.97
C SER A 229 -12.66 25.83 8.62
N ASP A 230 -13.28 25.41 7.54
CA ASP A 230 -14.68 25.72 7.26
C ASP A 230 -15.56 24.93 8.25
N GLU A 231 -16.19 25.64 9.18
CA GLU A 231 -17.22 25.09 10.07
C GLU A 231 -18.50 24.84 9.26
N GLU A 232 -18.61 23.66 8.67
CA GLU A 232 -19.89 23.14 8.18
C GLU A 232 -20.51 22.21 9.22
N HIS A 233 -21.85 22.14 9.24
CA HIS A 233 -22.64 21.30 10.14
C HIS A 233 -22.12 19.86 10.15
N VAL A 234 -21.63 19.43 11.32
CA VAL A 234 -21.26 18.04 11.61
C VAL A 234 -22.46 17.36 12.24
N ASP A 235 -22.85 16.20 11.71
CA ASP A 235 -23.95 15.38 12.22
C ASP A 235 -23.77 15.00 13.71
N GLU A 236 -24.87 14.97 14.47
CA GLU A 236 -24.88 14.62 15.91
C GLU A 236 -24.26 13.25 16.19
N ASP A 237 -24.49 12.23 15.35
CA ASP A 237 -23.91 10.89 15.54
C ASP A 237 -22.37 10.88 15.45
N ILE A 238 -21.78 11.78 14.67
CA ILE A 238 -20.32 11.93 14.57
C ILE A 238 -19.78 12.62 15.84
N ILE A 239 -20.54 13.57 16.39
CA ILE A 239 -20.21 14.23 17.65
C ILE A 239 -20.30 13.23 18.80
N ASP A 240 -21.36 12.44 18.86
CA ASP A 240 -21.57 11.38 19.85
C ASP A 240 -20.51 10.29 19.76
N GLU A 241 -20.17 9.82 18.56
CA GLU A 241 -19.08 8.86 18.36
C GLU A 241 -17.74 9.47 18.77
N ARG A 242 -17.49 10.73 18.42
CA ARG A 242 -16.28 11.46 18.83
C ARG A 242 -16.20 11.55 20.36
N GLU A 243 -17.29 11.88 21.03
CA GLU A 243 -17.34 11.89 22.49
C GLU A 243 -17.15 10.48 23.07
N LYS A 244 -17.75 9.43 22.50
CA LYS A 244 -17.59 8.04 22.95
C LYS A 244 -16.15 7.56 22.79
N VAL A 245 -15.51 7.81 21.66
CA VAL A 245 -14.11 7.41 21.41
C VAL A 245 -13.14 8.14 22.34
N ILE A 246 -13.45 9.39 22.70
CA ILE A 246 -12.61 10.21 23.59
C ILE A 246 -12.89 9.91 25.08
N ARG A 247 -14.15 9.65 25.48
CA ARG A 247 -14.56 9.44 26.88
C ARG A 247 -14.50 7.98 27.33
N ASN A 248 -14.81 7.01 26.46
CA ASN A 248 -14.86 5.61 26.88
C ASN A 248 -13.45 5.06 27.12
N ALA A 249 -13.29 4.62 28.36
CA ALA A 249 -12.11 4.01 28.94
C ALA A 249 -11.71 2.73 28.21
N GLU A 250 -10.39 2.53 28.17
CA GLU A 250 -9.61 1.31 27.92
C GLU A 250 -10.42 -0.01 27.80
N ASN A 251 -10.10 -0.81 26.77
CA ASN A 251 -10.51 -2.21 26.50
C ASN A 251 -11.74 -2.55 25.63
N GLU A 252 -12.64 -1.62 25.24
CA GLU A 252 -13.78 -1.99 24.36
C GLU A 252 -13.41 -1.98 22.86
N HIS A 253 -12.58 -1.02 22.45
CA HIS A 253 -12.18 -0.82 21.06
C HIS A 253 -10.80 -1.42 20.79
N GLY A 254 -10.69 -2.31 19.81
CA GLY A 254 -9.38 -2.79 19.36
C GLY A 254 -8.62 -1.75 18.52
N LEU A 255 -9.36 -0.88 17.81
CA LEU A 255 -8.79 0.25 17.06
C LEU A 255 -9.50 1.56 17.44
N ARG A 256 -8.73 2.58 17.80
CA ARG A 256 -9.23 3.96 18.00
C ARG A 256 -8.46 4.93 17.14
N VAL A 257 -9.19 5.74 16.38
CA VAL A 257 -8.69 6.79 15.52
C VAL A 257 -9.19 8.12 16.07
N MET A 258 -8.27 9.03 16.41
CA MET A 258 -8.61 10.30 17.05
C MET A 258 -7.98 11.46 16.27
N HIS A 259 -8.80 12.45 15.88
CA HIS A 259 -8.35 13.71 15.26
C HIS A 259 -7.33 13.52 14.12
N LEU A 260 -7.51 12.51 13.27
CA LEU A 260 -6.58 12.27 12.16
C LEU A 260 -6.74 13.35 11.11
N THR A 261 -5.67 14.12 10.87
CA THR A 261 -5.58 15.10 9.78
C THR A 261 -4.31 14.86 8.98
N LYS A 262 -4.42 14.91 7.66
CA LYS A 262 -3.28 14.83 6.73
C LYS A 262 -3.50 15.66 5.47
N SER A 263 -2.54 16.53 5.17
CA SER A 263 -2.50 17.37 3.99
C SER A 263 -1.24 17.10 3.16
N PHE A 264 -1.42 16.96 1.85
CA PHE A 264 -0.32 16.86 0.88
C PHE A 264 -0.25 18.15 0.06
N ARG A 265 0.77 18.97 0.34
CA ARG A 265 0.94 20.30 -0.26
C ARG A 265 -0.28 21.19 0.01
N ASN A 266 -1.13 21.45 -0.99
CA ASN A 266 -2.33 22.27 -0.87
C ASN A 266 -3.62 21.44 -0.76
N ASN A 267 -3.54 20.11 -0.80
CA ASN A 267 -4.72 19.25 -0.74
C ASN A 267 -4.81 18.55 0.62
N THR A 268 -5.83 18.86 1.41
CA THR A 268 -6.14 18.12 2.65
C THR A 268 -6.85 16.82 2.27
N ALA A 269 -6.15 15.70 2.45
CA ALA A 269 -6.63 14.39 2.07
C ALA A 269 -7.49 13.74 3.17
N VAL A 270 -7.17 14.03 4.44
CA VAL A 270 -7.94 13.59 5.61
C VAL A 270 -8.05 14.77 6.56
N ASP A 271 -9.24 15.06 7.06
CA ASP A 271 -9.50 16.19 7.95
C ASP A 271 -10.31 15.79 9.18
N ASN A 272 -9.65 15.83 10.35
CA ASN A 272 -10.20 15.61 11.68
C ASN A 272 -11.10 14.36 11.80
N VAL A 273 -10.66 13.24 11.21
CA VAL A 273 -11.42 11.98 11.25
C VAL A 273 -11.23 11.30 12.61
N THR A 274 -12.35 10.92 13.24
CA THR A 274 -12.40 10.23 14.54
C THR A 274 -13.42 9.10 14.49
N PHE A 275 -13.03 7.88 14.86
CA PHE A 275 -13.92 6.72 14.98
C PHE A 275 -13.27 5.59 15.79
N GLY A 276 -14.08 4.70 16.36
CA GLY A 276 -13.63 3.50 17.07
C GLY A 276 -14.23 2.22 16.48
N ILE A 277 -13.44 1.14 16.50
CA ILE A 277 -13.88 -0.20 16.10
C ILE A 277 -13.81 -1.13 17.31
N LYS A 278 -14.94 -1.74 17.66
CA LYS A 278 -15.04 -2.70 18.75
C LYS A 278 -14.42 -4.04 18.37
N ARG A 279 -14.02 -4.82 19.38
CA ARG A 279 -13.58 -6.20 19.16
C ARG A 279 -14.75 -7.05 18.64
N GLY A 280 -14.51 -7.81 17.58
CA GLY A 280 -15.54 -8.61 16.90
C GLY A 280 -16.41 -7.80 15.92
N GLU A 281 -16.08 -6.54 15.66
CA GLU A 281 -16.80 -5.68 14.73
C GLU A 281 -16.05 -5.56 13.40
N VAL A 282 -16.81 -5.58 12.30
CA VAL A 282 -16.35 -5.16 10.97
C VAL A 282 -16.87 -3.76 10.70
N PHE A 283 -15.96 -2.81 10.53
CA PHE A 283 -16.25 -1.43 10.19
C PHE A 283 -15.88 -1.16 8.72
N ALA A 284 -16.85 -0.79 7.89
CA ALA A 284 -16.63 -0.43 6.50
C ALA A 284 -16.44 1.09 6.33
N LEU A 285 -15.31 1.50 5.78
CA LEU A 285 -15.02 2.87 5.39
C LEU A 285 -15.33 3.06 3.90
N LEU A 286 -16.44 3.72 3.63
CA LEU A 286 -16.99 4.01 2.30
C LEU A 286 -16.61 5.42 1.86
N GLY A 287 -16.62 5.68 0.57
CA GLY A 287 -16.26 6.98 0.03
C GLY A 287 -15.95 6.90 -1.46
N PRO A 288 -16.08 8.00 -2.22
CA PRO A 288 -15.66 8.02 -3.61
C PRO A 288 -14.13 7.90 -3.74
N ASN A 289 -13.64 7.79 -4.97
CA ASN A 289 -12.21 7.88 -5.24
C ASN A 289 -11.69 9.28 -4.84
N GLY A 290 -10.54 9.34 -4.20
CA GLY A 290 -9.99 10.60 -3.67
C GLY A 290 -10.55 11.03 -2.30
N ALA A 291 -11.47 10.27 -1.71
CA ALA A 291 -12.06 10.58 -0.40
C ALA A 291 -11.11 10.54 0.81
N GLY A 292 -9.90 9.99 0.67
CA GLY A 292 -8.94 9.84 1.76
C GLY A 292 -8.91 8.46 2.43
N LYS A 293 -9.61 7.46 1.91
CA LYS A 293 -9.67 6.07 2.45
C LYS A 293 -8.27 5.44 2.62
N SER A 294 -7.52 5.32 1.52
CA SER A 294 -6.16 4.74 1.55
C SER A 294 -5.16 5.59 2.36
N THR A 295 -5.35 6.91 2.39
CA THR A 295 -4.57 7.81 3.26
C THR A 295 -4.85 7.51 4.73
N THR A 296 -6.11 7.28 5.10
CA THR A 296 -6.52 6.90 6.46
C THR A 296 -5.91 5.56 6.87
N ILE A 297 -5.96 4.54 6.00
CA ILE A 297 -5.26 3.26 6.23
C ILE A 297 -3.75 3.46 6.42
N SER A 298 -3.12 4.30 5.58
CA SER A 298 -1.67 4.57 5.66
C SER A 298 -1.27 5.27 6.97
N LEU A 299 -2.14 6.12 7.51
CA LEU A 299 -1.98 6.74 8.83
C LEU A 299 -2.11 5.71 9.95
N ILE A 300 -3.13 4.84 9.89
CA ILE A 300 -3.35 3.79 10.89
C ILE A 300 -2.19 2.79 10.91
N ARG A 301 -1.68 2.42 9.74
CA ARG A 301 -0.51 1.55 9.59
C ARG A 301 0.80 2.21 10.07
N GLY A 302 0.80 3.54 10.20
CA GLY A 302 1.97 4.34 10.58
C GLY A 302 3.02 4.45 9.47
N ASP A 303 2.64 4.25 8.20
CA ASP A 303 3.53 4.53 7.06
C ASP A 303 3.70 6.04 6.85
N ILE A 304 2.67 6.81 7.21
CA ILE A 304 2.64 8.27 7.18
C ILE A 304 2.26 8.75 8.58
N LYS A 305 2.90 9.81 9.06
CA LYS A 305 2.51 10.48 10.31
C LYS A 305 1.39 11.51 10.06
N PRO A 306 0.43 11.65 10.98
CA PRO A 306 -0.56 12.73 10.92
C PRO A 306 0.11 14.11 10.97
N ASP A 307 -0.57 15.10 10.41
CA ASP A 307 -0.16 16.51 10.52
C ASP A 307 -0.62 17.11 11.87
N ARG A 308 -0.25 18.37 12.13
CA ARG A 308 -0.35 19.01 13.47
C ARG A 308 -1.74 18.90 14.13
N ASN A 309 -1.72 18.86 15.48
CA ASN A 309 -2.82 18.78 16.47
C ASN A 309 -3.18 17.38 17.01
N GLY A 310 -2.21 16.64 17.54
CA GLY A 310 -2.49 15.59 18.54
C GLY A 310 -3.29 14.39 18.05
N GLY A 311 -3.54 14.28 16.75
CA GLY A 311 -4.20 13.11 16.18
C GLY A 311 -3.37 11.86 16.42
N ASP A 312 -3.98 10.84 16.98
CA ASP A 312 -3.32 9.59 17.31
C ASP A 312 -4.17 8.39 16.89
N VAL A 313 -3.48 7.29 16.66
CA VAL A 313 -4.09 6.00 16.39
C VAL A 313 -3.64 5.05 17.47
N LEU A 314 -4.60 4.42 18.15
CA LEU A 314 -4.36 3.45 19.19
C LEU A 314 -4.80 2.07 18.68
N VAL A 315 -3.88 1.13 18.66
CA VAL A 315 -4.13 -0.29 18.34
C VAL A 315 -3.94 -1.07 19.63
N GLU A 316 -5.00 -1.67 20.18
CA GLU A 316 -4.98 -2.27 21.52
C GLU A 316 -4.41 -1.30 22.57
N ASP A 317 -4.88 -0.06 22.54
CA ASP A 317 -4.43 1.03 23.43
C ASP A 317 -2.94 1.43 23.28
N ILE A 318 -2.25 0.89 22.28
CA ILE A 318 -0.87 1.24 21.94
C ILE A 318 -0.88 2.31 20.84
N SER A 319 -0.32 3.47 21.16
CA SER A 319 -0.16 4.58 20.20
C SER A 319 0.79 4.21 19.07
N VAL A 320 0.31 4.28 17.83
CA VAL A 320 1.10 4.09 16.60
C VAL A 320 2.21 5.14 16.49
N ASN A 321 1.94 6.37 16.94
CA ASN A 321 2.92 7.46 16.91
C ASN A 321 4.04 7.29 17.94
N LYS A 322 3.74 6.74 19.13
CA LYS A 322 4.72 6.53 20.21
C LYS A 322 5.46 5.19 20.10
N SER A 323 4.77 4.12 19.69
CA SER A 323 5.29 2.76 19.73
C SER A 323 4.83 1.94 18.52
N LEU A 324 5.26 2.38 17.33
CA LEU A 324 4.91 1.77 16.04
C LEU A 324 5.14 0.25 15.99
N ALA A 325 6.26 -0.23 16.51
CA ALA A 325 6.58 -1.66 16.47
C ALA A 325 5.63 -2.51 17.32
N ALA A 326 5.22 -2.01 18.49
CA ALA A 326 4.29 -2.69 19.37
C ALA A 326 2.86 -2.65 18.80
N ALA A 327 2.42 -1.50 18.27
CA ALA A 327 1.14 -1.39 17.58
C ALA A 327 1.06 -2.32 16.36
N ARG A 328 2.14 -2.39 15.54
CA ARG A 328 2.20 -3.28 14.36
C ARG A 328 2.16 -4.76 14.71
N ALA A 329 2.61 -5.16 15.90
CA ALA A 329 2.54 -6.56 16.32
C ALA A 329 1.10 -7.06 16.38
N ASN A 330 0.16 -6.19 16.78
CA ASN A 330 -1.28 -6.49 16.87
C ASN A 330 -2.06 -6.18 15.57
N LEU A 331 -1.39 -5.65 14.54
CA LEU A 331 -2.01 -5.19 13.31
C LEU A 331 -1.71 -6.13 12.12
N GLY A 332 -2.74 -6.66 11.49
CA GLY A 332 -2.69 -7.35 10.20
C GLY A 332 -3.08 -6.41 9.06
N VAL A 333 -2.41 -6.48 7.91
CA VAL A 333 -2.73 -5.61 6.75
C VAL A 333 -2.77 -6.42 5.46
N CYS A 334 -3.92 -6.36 4.79
CA CYS A 334 -4.12 -6.80 3.41
C CYS A 334 -4.18 -5.56 2.50
N PRO A 335 -3.10 -5.22 1.77
CA PRO A 335 -3.08 -4.04 0.89
C PRO A 335 -3.97 -4.25 -0.34
N GLN A 336 -4.24 -3.19 -1.11
CA GLN A 336 -5.02 -3.28 -2.37
C GLN A 336 -4.35 -4.16 -3.44
N PHE A 337 -3.03 -4.20 -3.47
CA PHE A 337 -2.25 -4.93 -4.48
C PHE A 337 -1.75 -6.30 -3.97
N ASP A 338 -1.74 -7.30 -4.84
CA ASP A 338 -1.18 -8.62 -4.52
C ASP A 338 0.34 -8.65 -4.76
N ALA A 339 1.11 -8.19 -3.77
CA ALA A 339 2.57 -8.19 -3.80
C ALA A 339 3.15 -9.55 -3.38
N MET A 340 3.02 -10.56 -4.23
CA MET A 340 3.56 -11.90 -3.98
C MET A 340 4.98 -12.07 -4.51
N ASP A 341 5.84 -12.71 -3.72
CA ASP A 341 7.21 -13.04 -4.11
C ASP A 341 7.30 -14.44 -4.77
N GLN A 342 8.51 -14.86 -5.14
CA GLN A 342 8.80 -16.17 -5.74
C GLN A 342 8.90 -17.28 -4.70
N MET A 343 7.81 -17.51 -3.96
CA MET A 343 7.69 -18.60 -2.99
C MET A 343 6.36 -19.35 -3.18
N THR A 344 6.25 -20.55 -2.64
CA THR A 344 4.98 -21.31 -2.57
C THR A 344 4.01 -20.67 -1.59
N VAL A 345 2.72 -21.03 -1.66
CA VAL A 345 1.70 -20.57 -0.70
C VAL A 345 2.12 -20.87 0.74
N ARG A 346 2.57 -22.10 1.01
CA ARG A 346 3.02 -22.54 2.32
C ARG A 346 4.24 -21.74 2.80
N GLU A 347 5.26 -21.61 1.97
CA GLU A 347 6.49 -20.86 2.31
C GLU A 347 6.19 -19.39 2.63
N HIS A 348 5.25 -18.75 1.92
CA HIS A 348 4.82 -17.38 2.26
C HIS A 348 4.26 -17.30 3.68
N LEU A 349 3.33 -18.20 4.03
CA LEU A 349 2.71 -18.19 5.36
C LEU A 349 3.74 -18.52 6.45
N GLU A 350 4.62 -19.51 6.22
CA GLU A 350 5.71 -19.85 7.15
C GLU A 350 6.67 -18.66 7.36
N PHE A 351 7.03 -17.94 6.29
CA PHE A 351 7.87 -16.76 6.37
C PHE A 351 7.24 -15.67 7.25
N TYR A 352 5.97 -15.33 7.03
CA TYR A 352 5.30 -14.30 7.81
C TYR A 352 4.99 -14.75 9.25
N ALA A 353 4.70 -16.03 9.48
CA ALA A 353 4.54 -16.58 10.83
C ALA A 353 5.85 -16.46 11.64
N ASN A 354 7.00 -16.75 11.02
CA ASN A 354 8.31 -16.58 11.65
C ASN A 354 8.63 -15.11 11.97
N ILE A 355 8.33 -14.19 11.05
CA ILE A 355 8.51 -12.74 11.29
C ILE A 355 7.67 -12.24 12.47
N ARG A 356 6.45 -12.76 12.60
CA ARG A 356 5.53 -12.43 13.69
C ARG A 356 5.92 -13.10 15.02
N GLY A 357 6.91 -13.99 15.03
CA GLY A 357 7.35 -14.68 16.24
C GLY A 357 6.37 -15.74 16.73
N VAL A 358 5.61 -16.38 15.83
CA VAL A 358 4.69 -17.47 16.17
C VAL A 358 5.48 -18.67 16.70
N THR A 359 5.08 -19.22 17.84
CA THR A 359 5.75 -20.36 18.47
C THR A 359 5.48 -21.68 17.74
N ASP A 360 4.22 -21.94 17.36
CA ASP A 360 3.82 -23.11 16.59
C ASP A 360 3.45 -22.69 15.16
N VAL A 361 4.49 -22.54 14.35
CA VAL A 361 4.36 -22.09 12.95
C VAL A 361 3.50 -23.06 12.14
N GLU A 362 3.72 -24.37 12.26
CA GLU A 362 2.98 -25.38 11.50
C GLU A 362 1.48 -25.36 11.82
N HIS A 363 1.12 -25.26 13.10
CA HIS A 363 -0.27 -25.15 13.50
C HIS A 363 -0.92 -23.87 12.97
N ASN A 364 -0.26 -22.72 13.13
CA ASN A 364 -0.80 -21.43 12.69
C ASN A 364 -0.95 -21.35 11.16
N VAL A 365 0.05 -21.83 10.41
CA VAL A 365 0.03 -21.89 8.95
C VAL A 365 -1.11 -22.78 8.48
N ARG A 366 -1.29 -23.97 9.07
CA ARG A 366 -2.39 -24.88 8.73
C ARG A 366 -3.76 -24.26 9.02
N ALA A 367 -3.94 -23.68 10.21
CA ALA A 367 -5.19 -23.05 10.61
C ALA A 367 -5.59 -21.90 9.68
N VAL A 368 -4.64 -21.02 9.33
CA VAL A 368 -4.93 -19.91 8.41
C VAL A 368 -5.14 -20.41 6.98
N MET A 369 -4.36 -21.38 6.51
CA MET A 369 -4.53 -21.96 5.18
C MET A 369 -5.90 -22.63 5.01
N GLN A 370 -6.39 -23.28 6.05
CA GLN A 370 -7.75 -23.82 6.12
C GLN A 370 -8.79 -22.70 6.13
N ALA A 371 -8.60 -21.68 6.98
CA ALA A 371 -9.52 -20.54 7.07
C ALA A 371 -9.69 -19.82 5.72
N VAL A 372 -8.60 -19.60 4.98
CA VAL A 372 -8.66 -18.96 3.65
C VAL A 372 -8.96 -19.92 2.49
N GLY A 373 -9.07 -21.22 2.75
CA GLY A 373 -9.39 -22.24 1.74
C GLY A 373 -8.31 -22.39 0.67
N LEU A 374 -7.03 -22.40 1.05
CA LEU A 374 -5.87 -22.54 0.14
C LEU A 374 -5.11 -23.87 0.29
N GLU A 375 -5.62 -24.83 1.06
CA GLU A 375 -4.94 -26.11 1.35
C GLU A 375 -4.52 -26.87 0.07
N SER A 376 -5.42 -26.93 -0.92
CA SER A 376 -5.16 -27.58 -2.22
C SER A 376 -4.09 -26.91 -3.06
N PHE A 377 -3.70 -25.67 -2.72
CA PHE A 377 -2.70 -24.88 -3.44
C PHE A 377 -1.41 -24.66 -2.62
N SER A 378 -1.26 -25.34 -1.49
CA SER A 378 -0.15 -25.16 -0.54
C SER A 378 1.25 -25.18 -1.18
N THR A 379 1.50 -26.10 -2.11
CA THR A 379 2.80 -26.26 -2.80
C THR A 379 2.89 -25.48 -4.11
N ARG A 380 1.83 -24.78 -4.51
CA ARG A 380 1.81 -24.00 -5.75
C ARG A 380 2.52 -22.66 -5.53
N MET A 381 3.31 -22.24 -6.52
CA MET A 381 3.95 -20.93 -6.51
C MET A 381 2.91 -19.81 -6.50
N ALA A 382 3.08 -18.81 -5.62
CA ALA A 382 2.11 -17.73 -5.44
C ALA A 382 1.86 -16.93 -6.73
N HIS A 383 2.89 -16.74 -7.57
CA HIS A 383 2.75 -16.04 -8.85
C HIS A 383 1.84 -16.77 -9.85
N ALA A 384 1.73 -18.11 -9.74
CA ALA A 384 0.95 -18.98 -10.62
C ALA A 384 -0.50 -19.19 -10.15
N LEU A 385 -0.92 -18.55 -9.05
CA LEU A 385 -2.31 -18.56 -8.58
C LEU A 385 -3.21 -17.67 -9.46
N SER A 386 -4.52 -17.97 -9.46
CA SER A 386 -5.54 -17.05 -9.98
C SER A 386 -5.62 -15.78 -9.13
N GLY A 387 -6.15 -14.69 -9.67
CA GLY A 387 -6.30 -13.42 -8.93
C GLY A 387 -7.03 -13.60 -7.59
N GLY A 388 -8.16 -14.31 -7.57
CA GLY A 388 -8.89 -14.62 -6.34
C GLY A 388 -8.07 -15.40 -5.30
N ASN A 389 -7.25 -16.36 -5.72
CA ASN A 389 -6.40 -17.11 -4.80
C ASN A 389 -5.20 -16.31 -4.32
N LYS A 390 -4.66 -15.39 -5.14
CA LYS A 390 -3.65 -14.41 -4.68
C LYS A 390 -4.22 -13.51 -3.60
N ARG A 391 -5.47 -13.05 -3.78
CA ARG A 391 -6.17 -12.24 -2.79
C ARG A 391 -6.40 -12.98 -1.48
N LYS A 392 -6.81 -14.25 -1.55
CA LYS A 392 -6.92 -15.12 -0.37
C LYS A 392 -5.59 -15.33 0.34
N LEU A 393 -4.49 -15.41 -0.42
CA LEU A 393 -3.15 -15.49 0.17
C LEU A 393 -2.77 -14.18 0.86
N SER A 394 -3.05 -13.03 0.24
CA SER A 394 -2.88 -11.69 0.85
C SER A 394 -3.66 -11.58 2.18
N LEU A 395 -4.91 -12.07 2.20
CA LEU A 395 -5.70 -12.15 3.42
C LEU A 395 -5.07 -13.11 4.45
N GLY A 396 -4.61 -14.28 4.01
CA GLY A 396 -3.93 -15.25 4.88
C GLY A 396 -2.68 -14.66 5.53
N ILE A 397 -1.86 -13.93 4.78
CA ILE A 397 -0.70 -13.20 5.31
C ILE A 397 -1.12 -12.18 6.36
N ALA A 398 -2.19 -11.44 6.11
CA ALA A 398 -2.72 -10.46 7.06
C ALA A 398 -3.25 -11.10 8.36
N LEU A 399 -3.64 -12.38 8.34
CA LEU A 399 -4.13 -13.13 9.51
C LEU A 399 -3.01 -13.86 10.28
N MET A 400 -1.77 -13.85 9.77
CA MET A 400 -0.64 -14.53 10.41
C MET A 400 -0.31 -13.94 11.77
N GLY A 401 -0.07 -14.82 12.76
CA GLY A 401 0.21 -14.41 14.13
C GLY A 401 -1.02 -13.97 14.93
N ASN A 402 -2.23 -14.20 14.42
CA ASN A 402 -3.49 -13.87 15.09
C ASN A 402 -3.60 -12.39 15.54
N PRO A 403 -3.50 -11.43 14.60
CA PRO A 403 -3.61 -10.02 14.94
C PRO A 403 -5.01 -9.68 15.45
N THR A 404 -5.09 -8.79 16.43
CA THR A 404 -6.37 -8.35 17.01
C THR A 404 -7.08 -7.31 16.15
N VAL A 405 -6.31 -6.54 15.35
CA VAL A 405 -6.83 -5.56 14.39
C VAL A 405 -6.39 -5.93 12.99
N VAL A 406 -7.32 -5.97 12.03
CA VAL A 406 -7.02 -6.28 10.62
C VAL A 406 -7.48 -5.14 9.72
N LEU A 407 -6.60 -4.64 8.86
CA LEU A 407 -6.91 -3.64 7.84
C LEU A 407 -6.99 -4.30 6.48
N LEU A 408 -8.11 -4.12 5.79
CA LEU A 408 -8.37 -4.68 4.47
C LEU A 408 -8.60 -3.53 3.50
N ASP A 409 -7.62 -3.29 2.62
CA ASP A 409 -7.73 -2.23 1.62
C ASP A 409 -8.31 -2.78 0.31
N GLU A 410 -9.61 -2.54 0.09
CA GLU A 410 -10.39 -3.04 -1.06
C GLU A 410 -10.21 -4.54 -1.36
N PRO A 411 -10.54 -5.45 -0.42
CA PRO A 411 -10.27 -6.89 -0.56
C PRO A 411 -10.98 -7.54 -1.75
N SER A 412 -12.17 -7.08 -2.16
CA SER A 412 -12.91 -7.66 -3.28
C SER A 412 -12.61 -7.04 -4.64
N SER A 413 -11.76 -6.01 -4.71
CA SER A 413 -11.49 -5.27 -5.95
C SER A 413 -10.81 -6.18 -7.00
N GLY A 414 -11.33 -6.15 -8.23
CA GLY A 414 -10.82 -6.96 -9.33
C GLY A 414 -11.19 -8.45 -9.29
N LEU A 415 -12.02 -8.91 -8.35
CA LEU A 415 -12.53 -10.27 -8.30
C LEU A 415 -13.86 -10.42 -9.07
N ASP A 416 -14.07 -11.60 -9.67
CA ASP A 416 -15.37 -11.98 -10.23
C ASP A 416 -16.41 -12.24 -9.12
N ALA A 417 -17.70 -12.20 -9.46
CA ALA A 417 -18.79 -12.28 -8.48
C ALA A 417 -18.75 -13.54 -7.60
N ALA A 418 -18.38 -14.70 -8.17
CA ALA A 418 -18.28 -15.93 -7.39
C ALA A 418 -17.10 -15.87 -6.41
N SER A 419 -15.93 -15.42 -6.88
CA SER A 419 -14.74 -15.21 -6.04
C SER A 419 -14.99 -14.20 -4.90
N LYS A 420 -15.74 -13.12 -5.16
CA LYS A 420 -16.14 -12.15 -4.12
C LYS A 420 -16.94 -12.81 -3.00
N ARG A 421 -17.98 -13.58 -3.34
CA ARG A 421 -18.82 -14.28 -2.35
C ARG A 421 -18.01 -15.27 -1.52
N VAL A 422 -17.05 -15.96 -2.13
CA VAL A 422 -16.16 -16.87 -1.39
C VAL A 422 -15.22 -16.09 -0.46
N MET A 423 -14.70 -14.94 -0.90
CA MET A 423 -13.89 -14.05 -0.05
C MET A 423 -14.70 -13.54 1.14
N TRP A 424 -15.95 -13.11 0.93
CA TRP A 424 -16.82 -12.61 2.00
C TRP A 424 -17.07 -13.67 3.08
N LYS A 425 -17.42 -14.89 2.67
CA LYS A 425 -17.55 -16.04 3.60
C LYS A 425 -16.25 -16.32 4.38
N THR A 426 -15.12 -16.19 3.69
CA THR A 426 -13.80 -16.34 4.32
C THR A 426 -13.57 -15.26 5.37
N LEU A 427 -13.91 -14.01 5.06
CA LEU A 427 -13.78 -12.88 5.97
C LEU A 427 -14.70 -13.04 7.19
N GLU A 428 -15.98 -13.36 6.98
CA GLU A 428 -16.96 -13.64 8.05
C GLU A 428 -16.43 -14.67 9.05
N ALA A 429 -15.83 -15.76 8.58
CA ALA A 429 -15.25 -16.80 9.43
C ALA A 429 -14.05 -16.31 10.28
N THR A 430 -13.42 -15.19 9.89
CA THR A 430 -12.25 -14.62 10.57
C THR A 430 -12.58 -13.44 11.48
N VAL A 431 -13.83 -12.96 11.47
CA VAL A 431 -14.32 -11.85 12.31
C VAL A 431 -14.24 -12.12 13.81
N PRO A 432 -14.62 -13.32 14.33
CA PRO A 432 -14.73 -13.52 15.78
C PRO A 432 -13.44 -13.15 16.54
N GLY A 433 -13.58 -12.22 17.49
CA GLY A 433 -12.48 -11.75 18.34
C GLY A 433 -11.54 -10.72 17.71
N ARG A 434 -11.80 -10.26 16.48
CA ARG A 434 -10.95 -9.28 15.76
C ARG A 434 -11.71 -8.01 15.44
N SER A 435 -11.00 -6.88 15.42
CA SER A 435 -11.53 -5.59 14.95
C SER A 435 -11.09 -5.40 13.51
N ILE A 436 -12.02 -5.37 12.56
CA ILE A 436 -11.69 -5.34 11.13
C ILE A 436 -12.08 -3.97 10.55
N LEU A 437 -11.11 -3.27 9.97
CA LEU A 437 -11.35 -2.09 9.14
C LEU A 437 -11.31 -2.49 7.67
N LEU A 438 -12.42 -2.30 6.97
CA LEU A 438 -12.59 -2.60 5.55
C LEU A 438 -12.75 -1.31 4.77
N THR A 439 -11.86 -0.96 3.85
CA THR A 439 -12.17 0.07 2.85
C THR A 439 -12.76 -0.59 1.63
N THR A 440 -13.88 -0.05 1.13
CA THR A 440 -14.49 -0.53 -0.10
C THR A 440 -15.21 0.59 -0.82
N HIS A 441 -15.31 0.45 -2.13
CA HIS A 441 -16.21 1.25 -2.99
C HIS A 441 -17.45 0.44 -3.41
N SER A 442 -17.60 -0.79 -2.89
CA SER A 442 -18.75 -1.65 -3.17
C SER A 442 -19.71 -1.61 -1.98
N MET A 443 -20.89 -1.02 -2.21
CA MET A 443 -21.92 -0.94 -1.17
C MET A 443 -22.52 -2.31 -0.87
N GLU A 444 -22.59 -3.20 -1.86
CA GLU A 444 -22.95 -4.61 -1.64
C GLU A 444 -21.99 -5.32 -0.68
N GLU A 445 -20.68 -5.05 -0.78
CA GLU A 445 -19.68 -5.63 0.13
C GLU A 445 -19.85 -5.10 1.56
N ALA A 446 -20.13 -3.81 1.70
CA ALA A 446 -20.37 -3.21 2.99
C ALA A 446 -21.65 -3.72 3.64
N ASP A 447 -22.74 -3.86 2.86
CA ASP A 447 -24.01 -4.39 3.35
C ASP A 447 -23.92 -5.87 3.73
N ALA A 448 -23.06 -6.64 3.05
CA ALA A 448 -22.85 -8.06 3.37
C ALA A 448 -21.96 -8.29 4.60
N LEU A 449 -20.90 -7.48 4.79
CA LEU A 449 -19.85 -7.76 5.76
C LEU A 449 -19.84 -6.85 6.99
N ALA A 450 -20.30 -5.61 6.86
CA ALA A 450 -20.05 -4.57 7.86
C ALA A 450 -21.15 -4.52 8.92
N GLY A 451 -20.75 -4.54 10.19
CA GLY A 451 -21.66 -4.21 11.30
C GLY A 451 -21.93 -2.71 11.38
N ARG A 452 -20.93 -1.89 11.06
CA ARG A 452 -21.01 -0.43 10.98
C ARG A 452 -20.30 0.08 9.73
N ALA A 453 -20.79 1.19 9.19
CA ALA A 453 -20.20 1.87 8.05
C ALA A 453 -19.99 3.36 8.36
N GLY A 454 -18.88 3.89 7.87
CA GLY A 454 -18.58 5.32 7.86
C GLY A 454 -18.42 5.81 6.43
N ILE A 455 -19.11 6.89 6.06
CA ILE A 455 -19.00 7.52 4.75
C ILE A 455 -18.00 8.67 4.84
N LEU A 456 -16.89 8.55 4.13
CA LEU A 456 -15.76 9.46 4.12
C LEU A 456 -15.74 10.30 2.85
N ALA A 457 -15.52 11.60 3.01
CA ALA A 457 -15.15 12.53 1.95
C ALA A 457 -14.23 13.62 2.53
N ARG A 458 -12.93 13.32 2.64
CA ARG A 458 -11.89 14.05 3.40
C ARG A 458 -12.14 14.03 4.92
N ARG A 459 -13.36 14.34 5.36
CA ARG A 459 -13.86 14.17 6.72
C ARG A 459 -14.93 13.07 6.76
N MET A 460 -15.32 12.65 7.97
CA MET A 460 -16.46 11.75 8.15
C MET A 460 -17.75 12.53 7.87
N LEU A 461 -18.59 12.04 6.98
CA LEU A 461 -19.89 12.65 6.63
C LEU A 461 -21.05 12.00 7.37
N ALA A 462 -21.02 10.68 7.51
CA ALA A 462 -22.02 9.91 8.24
C ALA A 462 -21.37 8.66 8.84
N LEU A 463 -21.89 8.18 9.95
CA LEU A 463 -21.43 6.97 10.63
C LEU A 463 -22.61 6.27 11.29
N GLY A 464 -22.72 4.95 11.13
CA GLY A 464 -23.78 4.16 11.75
C GLY A 464 -23.81 2.73 11.24
N THR A 465 -24.74 1.92 11.73
CA THR A 465 -25.05 0.61 11.09
C THR A 465 -25.66 0.86 9.71
N PRO A 466 -25.49 -0.04 8.71
CA PRO A 466 -26.15 0.08 7.42
C PRO A 466 -27.66 0.36 7.52
N ASP A 467 -28.34 -0.26 8.48
CA ASP A 467 -29.77 -0.05 8.73
C ASP A 467 -30.07 1.35 9.26
N ASN A 468 -29.37 1.82 10.30
CA ASN A 468 -29.46 3.21 10.78
C ASN A 468 -29.23 4.22 9.63
N LEU A 469 -28.20 4.02 8.80
CA LEU A 469 -27.94 4.89 7.65
C LEU A 469 -29.10 4.88 6.63
N ARG A 470 -29.69 3.70 6.36
CA ARG A 470 -30.92 3.57 5.56
C ARG A 470 -32.10 4.29 6.18
N HIS A 471 -32.30 4.20 7.49
CA HIS A 471 -33.40 4.91 8.15
C HIS A 471 -33.23 6.43 8.13
N ARG A 472 -32.01 6.94 8.37
CA ARG A 472 -31.75 8.39 8.44
C ARG A 472 -31.78 9.07 7.08
N PHE A 473 -31.21 8.40 6.07
CA PHE A 473 -30.98 9.01 4.74
C PHE A 473 -31.78 8.34 3.61
N GLY A 474 -32.52 7.26 3.90
CA GLY A 474 -33.19 6.41 2.94
C GLY A 474 -34.64 6.07 3.32
N ASP A 475 -35.41 7.06 3.80
CA ASP A 475 -36.85 6.91 4.07
C ASP A 475 -37.68 6.61 2.80
N ALA A 476 -37.07 6.57 1.61
CA ALA A 476 -37.77 6.28 0.36
C ALA A 476 -37.91 4.76 0.10
N LEU A 477 -39.09 4.34 -0.31
CA LEU A 477 -39.33 3.06 -0.97
C LEU A 477 -39.29 3.32 -2.48
N HIS A 478 -38.60 2.47 -3.23
CA HIS A 478 -38.55 2.54 -4.69
C HIS A 478 -39.46 1.48 -5.29
N ILE A 479 -40.38 1.92 -6.15
CA ILE A 479 -41.37 1.06 -6.78
C ILE A 479 -41.11 1.06 -8.28
N HIS A 480 -41.10 -0.15 -8.86
CA HIS A 480 -41.06 -0.35 -10.31
C HIS A 480 -42.33 -1.08 -10.74
N LEU A 481 -43.12 -0.44 -11.59
CA LEU A 481 -44.34 -1.00 -12.16
C LEU A 481 -44.14 -1.32 -13.64
N VAL A 482 -44.65 -2.47 -14.07
CA VAL A 482 -44.62 -2.93 -15.47
C VAL A 482 -46.05 -3.24 -15.91
N ALA A 483 -46.54 -2.56 -16.94
CA ALA A 483 -47.86 -2.78 -17.51
C ALA A 483 -47.96 -4.16 -18.19
N LYS A 484 -49.16 -4.77 -18.21
CA LYS A 484 -49.42 -6.05 -18.90
C LYS A 484 -49.18 -5.96 -20.41
N SER A 485 -49.41 -4.78 -20.99
CA SER A 485 -49.23 -4.49 -22.42
C SER A 485 -47.78 -4.14 -22.79
N ALA A 486 -46.84 -4.11 -21.83
CA ALA A 486 -45.44 -3.79 -22.08
C ALA A 486 -44.80 -4.81 -23.04
N PRO A 487 -43.97 -4.39 -24.01
CA PRO A 487 -43.44 -3.05 -24.21
C PRO A 487 -44.30 -2.12 -25.10
N ARG A 488 -45.50 -2.55 -25.54
CA ARG A 488 -46.37 -1.83 -26.49
C ARG A 488 -47.52 -1.05 -25.83
N THR A 489 -47.38 -0.73 -24.55
CA THR A 489 -48.35 0.05 -23.79
C THR A 489 -48.55 1.44 -24.39
N SER A 490 -49.81 1.90 -24.49
CA SER A 490 -50.13 3.23 -25.00
C SER A 490 -49.82 4.32 -23.95
N GLU A 491 -49.56 5.55 -24.40
CA GLU A 491 -49.35 6.68 -23.48
C GLU A 491 -50.58 6.95 -22.60
N GLU A 492 -51.79 6.68 -23.09
CA GLU A 492 -53.04 6.81 -22.32
C GLU A 492 -53.10 5.83 -21.15
N GLU A 493 -52.70 4.57 -21.36
CA GLU A 493 -52.61 3.56 -20.29
C GLU A 493 -51.60 3.99 -19.23
N MET A 494 -50.45 4.52 -19.65
CA MET A 494 -49.42 5.00 -18.72
C MET A 494 -49.88 6.24 -17.94
N ASN A 495 -50.58 7.17 -18.59
CA ASN A 495 -51.13 8.36 -17.94
C ASN A 495 -52.18 7.98 -16.87
N LYS A 496 -52.96 6.91 -17.10
CA LYS A 496 -53.88 6.36 -16.09
C LYS A 496 -53.13 5.85 -14.86
N VAL A 497 -52.01 5.14 -15.05
CA VAL A 497 -51.17 4.66 -13.92
C VAL A 497 -50.52 5.84 -13.18
N THR A 498 -49.91 6.78 -13.90
CA THR A 498 -49.25 7.95 -13.31
C THR A 498 -50.23 8.86 -12.56
N SER A 499 -51.43 9.07 -13.09
CA SER A 499 -52.47 9.87 -12.43
C SER A 499 -52.98 9.19 -11.15
N TRP A 500 -53.16 7.87 -11.16
CA TRP A 500 -53.50 7.12 -9.96
C TRP A 500 -52.40 7.19 -8.89
N ILE A 501 -51.11 7.09 -9.27
CA ILE A 501 -50.00 7.23 -8.32
C ILE A 501 -50.06 8.60 -7.65
N ARG A 502 -50.19 9.68 -8.42
CA ARG A 502 -50.24 11.05 -7.87
C ARG A 502 -51.48 11.32 -7.02
N GLN A 503 -52.60 10.64 -7.28
CA GLN A 503 -53.82 10.77 -6.47
C GLN A 503 -53.73 9.97 -5.17
N THR A 504 -53.16 8.77 -5.22
CA THR A 504 -53.13 7.84 -4.09
C THR A 504 -51.96 8.12 -3.15
N LEU A 505 -50.82 8.55 -3.72
CA LEU A 505 -49.57 8.86 -3.02
C LEU A 505 -49.10 10.25 -3.49
N PRO A 506 -49.64 11.35 -2.93
CA PRO A 506 -49.37 12.71 -3.41
C PRO A 506 -47.91 13.15 -3.29
N SER A 507 -47.20 12.60 -2.32
CA SER A 507 -45.78 12.85 -2.06
C SER A 507 -44.84 11.96 -2.90
N ALA A 508 -45.38 11.13 -3.81
CA ALA A 508 -44.58 10.26 -4.65
C ALA A 508 -43.77 11.07 -5.68
N ASP A 509 -42.46 10.87 -5.68
CA ASP A 509 -41.58 11.37 -6.72
C ASP A 509 -41.58 10.37 -7.89
N VAL A 510 -42.26 10.72 -8.97
CA VAL A 510 -42.47 9.85 -10.15
C VAL A 510 -41.54 10.28 -11.27
N ASP A 511 -40.79 9.33 -11.83
CA ASP A 511 -39.90 9.59 -12.96
C ASP A 511 -40.67 10.22 -14.13
N GLU A 512 -40.16 11.33 -14.68
CA GLU A 512 -40.80 12.06 -15.79
C GLU A 512 -40.90 11.22 -17.08
N LYS A 513 -40.07 10.19 -17.22
CA LYS A 513 -39.99 9.35 -18.42
C LYS A 513 -40.47 7.93 -18.13
N THR A 514 -41.60 7.57 -18.74
CA THR A 514 -42.08 6.19 -18.78
C THR A 514 -41.48 5.48 -19.99
N TYR A 515 -40.69 4.42 -19.76
CA TYR A 515 -40.04 3.67 -20.84
C TYR A 515 -40.82 2.39 -21.15
N HIS A 516 -41.37 2.26 -22.36
CA HIS A 516 -41.94 1.02 -22.87
C HIS A 516 -42.93 0.31 -21.91
N GLY A 517 -43.86 1.07 -21.32
CA GLY A 517 -44.85 0.50 -20.38
C GLY A 517 -44.34 0.30 -18.95
N GLN A 518 -43.22 0.94 -18.58
CA GLN A 518 -42.66 0.88 -17.23
C GLN A 518 -42.68 2.25 -16.55
N VAL A 519 -42.95 2.27 -15.25
CA VAL A 519 -42.90 3.47 -14.38
C VAL A 519 -42.05 3.15 -13.17
N ARG A 520 -41.24 4.12 -12.78
CA ARG A 520 -40.55 4.12 -11.50
C ARG A 520 -40.97 5.32 -10.70
N PHE A 521 -41.18 5.12 -9.42
CA PHE A 521 -41.45 6.21 -8.48
C PHE A 521 -40.90 5.86 -7.11
N SER A 522 -40.73 6.88 -6.27
CA SER A 522 -40.29 6.72 -4.90
C SER A 522 -41.21 7.44 -3.92
N VAL A 523 -41.45 6.86 -2.74
CA VAL A 523 -42.37 7.40 -1.72
C VAL A 523 -41.79 7.17 -0.34
N ARG A 524 -42.00 8.09 0.60
CA ARG A 524 -41.49 7.90 1.97
C ARG A 524 -42.29 6.86 2.74
N ALA A 525 -41.62 6.00 3.50
CA ALA A 525 -42.27 4.90 4.23
C ALA A 525 -43.31 5.41 5.24
N ASN A 526 -43.01 6.50 5.95
CA ASN A 526 -43.94 7.14 6.89
C ASN A 526 -45.23 7.63 6.23
N GLU A 527 -45.14 8.12 4.99
CA GLU A 527 -46.30 8.65 4.25
C GLU A 527 -47.17 7.52 3.69
N VAL A 528 -46.56 6.41 3.31
CA VAL A 528 -47.28 5.20 2.90
C VAL A 528 -48.15 4.69 4.04
N LEU A 529 -47.59 4.65 5.26
CA LEU A 529 -48.34 4.27 6.46
C LEU A 529 -49.46 5.26 6.74
N ALA A 530 -49.21 6.57 6.65
CA ALA A 530 -50.25 7.60 6.84
C ALA A 530 -51.37 7.52 5.79
N ALA A 531 -51.04 7.16 4.53
CA ALA A 531 -52.02 7.00 3.46
C ALA A 531 -52.84 5.71 3.57
N THR A 532 -52.35 4.71 4.30
CA THR A 532 -52.99 3.39 4.43
C THR A 532 -53.62 3.16 5.81
N SER A 533 -53.31 3.98 6.82
CA SER A 533 -53.79 3.84 8.20
C SER A 533 -55.29 4.02 8.41
N ASP A 534 -56.03 4.63 7.47
CA ASP A 534 -57.50 4.72 7.52
C ASP A 534 -58.22 3.42 7.11
N ARG A 535 -57.47 2.41 6.62
CA ARG A 535 -58.02 1.09 6.27
C ARG A 535 -57.80 0.11 7.42
N LYS A 536 -58.85 -0.12 8.21
CA LYS A 536 -58.93 -1.02 9.38
C LYS A 536 -57.95 -2.21 9.33
N MET A 537 -57.00 -2.23 10.25
CA MET A 537 -56.51 -3.45 10.90
C MET A 537 -56.05 -3.11 12.32
N GLU A 538 -56.68 -3.72 13.31
CA GLU A 538 -56.29 -3.65 14.73
C GLU A 538 -55.10 -4.59 14.99
N GLU A 539 -54.28 -4.20 15.96
CA GLU A 539 -53.26 -4.97 16.71
C GLU A 539 -51.99 -5.42 15.98
N ILE A 540 -50.89 -4.66 16.16
CA ILE A 540 -49.61 -5.21 16.62
C ILE A 540 -49.06 -4.30 17.73
N THR A 541 -48.81 -4.91 18.88
CA THR A 541 -48.29 -4.34 20.13
C THR A 541 -46.97 -3.61 19.98
N ARG A 542 -46.81 -2.58 20.83
CA ARG A 542 -45.57 -1.85 21.11
C ARG A 542 -44.45 -2.81 21.52
N ASP A 543 -43.56 -3.11 20.58
CA ASP A 543 -42.12 -3.24 20.81
C ASP A 543 -41.41 -3.19 19.44
N GLN A 544 -40.39 -2.33 19.35
CA GLN A 544 -39.41 -2.17 18.25
C GLN A 544 -39.80 -1.30 17.03
N GLU A 545 -39.13 -0.14 16.92
CA GLU A 545 -39.05 0.75 15.74
C GLU A 545 -38.40 0.09 14.49
N LEU A 546 -37.95 -1.18 14.60
CA LEU A 546 -37.32 -1.95 13.51
C LEU A 546 -38.30 -2.41 12.42
N ASP A 547 -39.63 -2.33 12.64
CA ASP A 547 -40.64 -2.89 11.72
C ASP A 547 -41.31 -1.87 10.77
N LEU A 548 -41.00 -0.57 10.86
CA LEU A 548 -41.71 0.47 10.11
C LEU A 548 -41.57 0.34 8.58
N SER A 549 -40.37 0.06 8.07
CA SER A 549 -40.13 -0.09 6.62
C SER A 549 -40.70 -1.40 6.08
N GLN A 550 -40.60 -2.50 6.84
CA GLN A 550 -41.23 -3.78 6.47
C GLN A 550 -42.76 -3.70 6.50
N SER A 551 -43.31 -3.02 7.50
CA SER A 551 -44.75 -2.70 7.60
C SER A 551 -45.20 -1.85 6.41
N ALA A 552 -44.49 -0.76 6.08
CA ALA A 552 -44.81 0.09 4.94
C ALA A 552 -44.74 -0.64 3.60
N ILE A 553 -43.73 -1.50 3.39
CA ILE A 553 -43.64 -2.37 2.20
C ILE A 553 -44.85 -3.28 2.12
N GLY A 554 -45.24 -3.92 3.23
CA GLY A 554 -46.43 -4.77 3.30
C GLY A 554 -47.70 -4.03 2.88
N HIS A 555 -47.94 -2.85 3.47
CA HIS A 555 -49.08 -1.99 3.12
C HIS A 555 -49.07 -1.58 1.64
N LEU A 556 -47.90 -1.25 1.09
CA LEU A 556 -47.76 -0.83 -0.29
C LEU A 556 -47.96 -1.99 -1.28
N VAL A 557 -47.49 -3.19 -0.94
CA VAL A 557 -47.72 -4.42 -1.71
C VAL A 557 -49.22 -4.76 -1.76
N VAL A 558 -49.92 -4.68 -0.63
CA VAL A 558 -51.38 -4.89 -0.57
C VAL A 558 -52.10 -3.86 -1.45
N LEU A 559 -51.75 -2.58 -1.31
CA LEU A 559 -52.34 -1.49 -2.09
C LEU A 559 -52.11 -1.65 -3.60
N LEU A 560 -50.94 -2.12 -4.01
CA LEU A 560 -50.63 -2.41 -5.42
C LEU A 560 -51.39 -3.64 -5.92
N GLU A 561 -51.50 -4.71 -5.13
CA GLU A 561 -52.18 -5.94 -5.54
C GLU A 561 -53.70 -5.72 -5.70
N GLU A 562 -54.34 -4.97 -4.79
CA GLU A 562 -55.77 -4.61 -4.88
C GLU A 562 -56.11 -3.84 -6.17
N ASN A 563 -55.19 -2.97 -6.62
CA ASN A 563 -55.42 -2.10 -7.78
C ASN A 563 -54.80 -2.63 -9.08
N LYS A 564 -54.10 -3.77 -9.01
CA LYS A 564 -53.31 -4.35 -10.12
C LYS A 564 -54.14 -4.60 -11.38
N GLU A 565 -55.33 -5.18 -11.24
CA GLU A 565 -56.21 -5.46 -12.38
C GLU A 565 -56.80 -4.19 -12.99
N GLN A 566 -57.19 -3.22 -12.16
CA GLN A 566 -57.79 -1.95 -12.59
C GLN A 566 -56.78 -1.04 -13.31
N LEU A 567 -55.52 -1.09 -12.89
CA LEU A 567 -54.40 -0.34 -13.44
C LEU A 567 -53.74 -1.02 -14.65
N GLY A 568 -54.10 -2.27 -14.95
CA GLY A 568 -53.49 -3.02 -16.05
C GLY A 568 -52.01 -3.34 -15.79
N VAL A 569 -51.57 -3.42 -14.53
CA VAL A 569 -50.19 -3.73 -14.15
C VAL A 569 -49.98 -5.25 -14.18
N GLY A 570 -48.92 -5.71 -14.83
CA GLY A 570 -48.55 -7.12 -14.91
C GLY A 570 -47.65 -7.53 -13.75
N HIS A 571 -46.60 -6.75 -13.51
CA HIS A 571 -45.61 -7.00 -12.46
C HIS A 571 -45.28 -5.71 -11.72
N TYR A 572 -44.98 -5.84 -10.43
CA TYR A 572 -44.41 -4.77 -9.63
C TYR A 572 -43.24 -5.30 -8.80
N SER A 573 -42.33 -4.40 -8.45
CA SER A 573 -41.27 -4.61 -7.48
C SER A 573 -41.27 -3.45 -6.51
N VAL A 574 -41.24 -3.75 -5.21
CA VAL A 574 -41.05 -2.76 -4.15
C VAL A 574 -39.70 -3.08 -3.51
N SER A 575 -38.79 -2.13 -3.56
CA SER A 575 -37.44 -2.28 -3.01
C SER A 575 -37.18 -1.17 -1.99
N PRO A 576 -36.64 -1.48 -0.81
CA PRO A 576 -36.19 -0.45 0.13
C PRO A 576 -35.01 0.33 -0.44
N THR A 577 -34.73 1.50 0.15
CA THR A 577 -33.52 2.26 -0.19
C THR A 577 -32.28 1.39 0.07
N THR A 578 -31.42 1.30 -0.93
CA THR A 578 -30.15 0.57 -0.83
C THR A 578 -29.07 1.45 -0.18
N LEU A 579 -28.02 0.85 0.38
CA LEU A 579 -26.89 1.60 0.92
C LEU A 579 -26.19 2.46 -0.16
N ASP A 580 -26.27 2.04 -1.42
CA ASP A 580 -25.78 2.80 -2.58
C ASP A 580 -26.56 4.11 -2.79
N GLN A 581 -27.88 4.06 -2.70
CA GLN A 581 -28.71 5.26 -2.77
C GLN A 581 -28.48 6.19 -1.59
N VAL A 582 -28.39 5.65 -0.36
CA VAL A 582 -28.01 6.44 0.84
C VAL A 582 -26.68 7.16 0.62
N PHE A 583 -25.69 6.44 0.09
CA PHE A 583 -24.39 7.01 -0.22
C PHE A 583 -24.49 8.16 -1.23
N LEU A 584 -25.21 7.97 -2.33
CA LEU A 584 -25.42 9.00 -3.35
C LEU A 584 -26.13 10.23 -2.78
N THR A 585 -27.13 10.04 -1.91
CA THR A 585 -27.83 11.14 -1.24
C THR A 585 -26.89 11.95 -0.35
N ILE A 586 -26.07 11.28 0.47
CA ILE A 586 -25.13 11.95 1.39
C ILE A 586 -24.04 12.70 0.61
N VAL A 587 -23.45 12.04 -0.40
CA VAL A 587 -22.40 12.63 -1.25
C VAL A 587 -22.95 13.80 -2.07
N GLY A 588 -24.18 13.68 -2.58
CA GLY A 588 -24.89 14.73 -3.31
C GLY A 588 -25.21 15.96 -2.45
N GLN A 589 -25.71 15.76 -1.22
CA GLN A 589 -25.98 16.85 -0.27
C GLN A 589 -24.71 17.65 0.07
N HIS A 590 -23.56 16.97 0.15
CA HIS A 590 -22.28 17.59 0.48
C HIS A 590 -21.49 18.05 -0.76
N ASN A 591 -22.10 18.02 -1.95
CA ASN A 591 -21.53 18.47 -3.23
C ASN A 591 -20.12 17.89 -3.51
N VAL A 592 -19.91 16.63 -3.12
CA VAL A 592 -18.61 15.96 -3.23
C VAL A 592 -18.42 15.54 -4.69
N LYS A 593 -17.54 16.25 -5.41
CA LYS A 593 -17.17 15.91 -6.78
C LYS A 593 -16.23 14.70 -6.81
N GLU A 594 -16.51 13.71 -7.64
CA GLU A 594 -15.56 12.64 -7.92
C GLU A 594 -14.40 13.17 -8.77
N GLU A 595 -13.14 12.87 -8.41
CA GLU A 595 -11.96 13.31 -9.18
C GLU A 595 -11.94 12.81 -10.64
N ASN A 596 -12.79 11.84 -11.01
CA ASN A 596 -12.88 11.30 -12.36
C ASN A 596 -14.04 11.84 -13.21
N SER A 597 -14.92 12.71 -12.68
CA SER A 597 -16.04 13.27 -13.47
C SER A 597 -15.66 14.48 -14.32
N GLU A 598 -14.43 14.99 -14.20
CA GLU A 598 -13.88 15.91 -15.18
C GLU A 598 -13.42 15.11 -16.40
N GLU A 599 -14.22 15.13 -17.48
CA GLU A 599 -13.65 14.97 -18.82
C GLU A 599 -12.47 15.93 -18.89
N LYS A 600 -11.25 15.38 -18.99
CA LYS A 600 -10.06 16.18 -19.24
C LYS A 600 -10.29 16.91 -20.56
N GLU A 601 -10.74 18.15 -20.50
CA GLU A 601 -10.46 19.13 -21.54
C GLU A 601 -8.94 19.20 -21.65
N GLN A 602 -8.39 18.33 -22.50
CA GLN A 602 -7.00 18.39 -22.89
C GLN A 602 -6.83 19.74 -23.56
N SER A 603 -6.26 20.70 -22.81
CA SER A 603 -5.96 22.01 -23.35
C SER A 603 -5.20 21.82 -24.66
N VAL A 604 -5.71 22.44 -25.72
CA VAL A 604 -5.18 22.40 -27.09
C VAL A 604 -3.67 22.72 -27.12
N TRP A 605 -3.20 23.47 -26.12
CA TRP A 605 -1.80 23.81 -25.88
C TRP A 605 -0.88 22.61 -25.55
N ARG A 606 -1.36 21.54 -24.90
CA ARG A 606 -0.54 20.34 -24.64
C ARG A 606 -0.35 19.45 -25.87
N LYS A 607 -1.29 19.45 -26.82
CA LYS A 607 -1.11 18.75 -28.11
C LYS A 607 -0.06 19.42 -28.98
N ILE A 608 0.04 20.74 -28.94
CA ILE A 608 1.04 21.51 -29.70
C ILE A 608 2.46 21.28 -29.16
N TRP A 609 2.63 21.11 -27.84
CA TRP A 609 3.95 20.90 -27.24
C TRP A 609 4.51 19.47 -27.38
N MET A 610 3.66 18.47 -27.68
CA MET A 610 4.11 17.08 -27.87
C MET A 610 4.47 16.72 -29.32
N PHE A 611 4.28 17.62 -30.29
CA PHE A 611 4.70 17.39 -31.68
C PHE A 611 6.17 17.73 -31.96
N GLY A 612 6.92 18.21 -30.97
CA GLY A 612 8.32 18.68 -31.13
C GLY A 612 9.42 17.75 -30.62
N ARG A 613 9.10 16.49 -30.26
CA ARG A 613 10.10 15.49 -29.85
C ARG A 613 9.74 14.13 -30.43
N SER A 614 10.05 13.93 -31.71
CA SER A 614 10.33 12.61 -32.27
C SER A 614 11.84 12.38 -32.24
#